data_AF-A0A3D2YWU6-F1
#
_entry.id   AF-A0A3D2YWU6-F1
#
_cell.length_a   1.000
_cell.length_b   1.000
_cell.length_c   1.000
_cell.angle_alpha   90.00
_cell.angle_beta   90.00
_cell.angle_gamma   90.00
#
_symmetry.space_group_name_H-M   'P 1'
#
loop_
_entity.id
_entity.type
_entity.pdbx_description
1 polymer ?
#
loop_
_entity_poly.entity_id
_entity_poly.type
_entity_poly.pdbx_seq_one_letter_code
_entity_poly.pdbx_strand_id
1 'polypeptide(L)'
;GYVELLEQGGFTVTERLDASDEIIKILDEVESKLAGFLAIQRAVGQPAGDAPLDRAPELIAKVRDMVGPGDLGYWLFVGEKNSPA
;
A
#
# COMPACT_ATOMS: atom_id res chain seq x y z
N GLY A 1 -11.62 7.81 -13.97
CA GLY A 1 -10.49 7.46 -13.05
C GLY A 1 -10.69 8.10 -11.68
N TYR A 2 -9.77 7.97 -10.71
CA TYR A 2 -9.97 8.56 -9.36
C TYR A 2 -10.19 10.08 -9.38
N VAL A 3 -9.51 10.82 -10.27
CA VAL A 3 -9.72 12.27 -10.46
C VAL A 3 -11.17 12.56 -10.88
N GLU A 4 -11.64 11.87 -11.92
CA GLU A 4 -13.01 12.02 -12.42
C GLU A 4 -14.07 11.68 -11.35
N LEU A 5 -13.81 10.68 -10.50
CA LEU A 5 -14.70 10.35 -9.38
C LEU A 5 -14.75 11.49 -8.34
N LEU A 6 -13.61 12.14 -8.06
CA LEU A 6 -13.54 13.29 -7.16
C LEU A 6 -14.25 14.51 -7.77
N GLU A 7 -14.06 14.75 -9.07
CA GLU A 7 -14.73 15.83 -9.81
C GLU A 7 -16.24 15.66 -9.85
N GLN A 8 -16.74 14.45 -10.10
CA GLN A 8 -18.16 14.12 -10.00
C GLN A 8 -18.71 14.32 -8.57
N GLY A 9 -17.86 14.16 -7.56
CA GLY A 9 -18.17 14.44 -6.16
C GLY A 9 -18.18 15.92 -5.79
N GLY A 10 -17.96 16.84 -6.76
CA GLY A 10 -17.93 18.27 -6.53
C GLY A 10 -16.62 18.80 -5.95
N PHE A 11 -15.53 18.04 -6.09
CA PHE A 11 -14.19 18.51 -5.77
C PHE A 11 -13.47 19.00 -7.03
N THR A 12 -12.66 20.03 -6.88
CA THR A 12 -11.66 20.39 -7.88
C THR A 12 -10.33 19.81 -7.41
N VAL A 13 -9.77 18.84 -8.15
CA VAL A 13 -8.46 18.25 -7.80
C VAL A 13 -7.37 19.27 -8.11
N THR A 14 -6.68 19.74 -7.07
CA THR A 14 -5.63 20.76 -7.17
C THR A 14 -4.23 20.15 -7.26
N GLU A 15 -4.06 18.94 -6.73
CA GLU A 15 -2.77 18.27 -6.70
C GLU A 15 -2.92 16.75 -6.87
N ARG A 16 -1.97 16.16 -7.60
CA ARG A 16 -1.78 14.71 -7.69
C ARG A 16 -0.31 14.41 -7.42
N LEU A 17 -0.05 13.74 -6.32
CA LEU A 17 1.29 13.31 -5.92
C LEU A 17 1.44 11.83 -6.18
N ASP A 18 2.50 11.46 -6.88
CA ASP A 18 2.96 10.08 -6.94
C ASP A 18 3.76 9.77 -5.67
N ALA A 19 3.25 8.84 -4.88
CA ALA A 19 3.82 8.38 -3.63
C ALA A 19 4.23 6.89 -3.73
N SER A 20 4.45 6.38 -4.95
CA SER A 20 4.85 4.99 -5.17
C SER A 20 6.19 4.64 -4.50
N ASP A 21 7.10 5.59 -4.36
CA ASP A 21 8.34 5.38 -3.59
C ASP A 21 8.07 5.18 -2.09
N GLU A 22 7.02 5.81 -1.55
CA GLU A 22 6.63 5.62 -0.15
C GLU A 22 6.02 4.24 0.09
N ILE A 23 5.27 3.69 -0.88
CA ILE A 23 4.75 2.33 -0.73
C ILE A 23 5.89 1.29 -0.70
N ILE A 24 6.97 1.50 -1.47
CA ILE A 24 8.15 0.63 -1.42
C ILE A 24 8.76 0.62 -0.01
N LYS A 25 8.95 1.78 0.60
CA LYS A 25 9.49 1.89 1.98
C LYS A 25 8.60 1.19 3.00
N ILE A 26 7.28 1.34 2.88
CA ILE A 26 6.31 0.66 3.75
C ILE A 26 6.44 -0.86 3.57
N LEU A 27 6.56 -1.34 2.34
CA LEU A 27 6.74 -2.76 2.05
C LEU A 27 8.05 -3.31 2.63
N ASP A 28 9.16 -2.56 2.56
CA ASP A 28 10.44 -2.93 3.19
C ASP A 28 10.29 -3.07 4.71
N GLU A 29 9.61 -2.11 5.35
CA GLU A 29 9.39 -2.12 6.78
C GLU A 29 8.48 -3.28 7.22
N VAL A 30 7.41 -3.54 6.48
CA VAL A 30 6.48 -4.65 6.74
C VAL A 30 7.20 -5.99 6.56
N GLU A 31 7.99 -6.15 5.50
CA GLU A 31 8.79 -7.36 5.24
C GLU A 31 9.73 -7.68 6.41
N SER A 32 10.45 -6.67 6.89
CA SER A 32 11.38 -6.81 8.02
C SER A 32 10.67 -7.21 9.31
N LYS A 33 9.57 -6.55 9.67
CA LYS A 33 8.79 -6.87 10.88
C LYS A 33 8.15 -8.26 10.79
N LEU A 34 7.61 -8.62 9.63
CA LEU A 34 7.00 -9.92 9.39
C LEU A 34 8.04 -11.04 9.52
N ALA A 35 9.23 -10.87 8.95
CA ALA A 35 10.32 -11.83 9.09
C ALA A 35 10.70 -12.05 10.56
N GLY A 36 10.81 -10.96 11.34
CA GLY A 36 11.06 -11.04 12.78
C GLY A 36 9.95 -11.77 13.54
N PHE A 37 8.69 -11.44 13.24
CA PHE A 37 7.52 -12.07 13.87
C PHE A 37 7.44 -13.57 13.59
N LEU A 38 7.64 -13.99 12.33
CA LEU A 38 7.64 -15.41 11.95
C LEU A 38 8.82 -16.17 12.58
N ALA A 39 9.99 -15.55 12.70
CA ALA A 39 11.13 -16.15 13.38
C ALA A 39 10.83 -16.40 14.88
N ILE A 40 10.18 -15.45 15.56
CA ILE A 40 9.77 -15.59 16.96
C ILE A 40 8.73 -16.72 17.10
N GLN A 41 7.69 -16.75 16.25
CA GLN A 41 6.67 -17.81 16.28
C GLN A 41 7.27 -19.21 16.15
N ARG A 42 8.20 -19.39 15.19
CA ARG A 42 8.92 -20.66 15.00
C ARG A 42 9.72 -21.05 16.23
N ALA A 43 10.38 -20.09 16.89
CA ALA A 43 11.18 -20.35 18.08
C ALA A 43 10.35 -20.77 19.29
N VAL A 44 9.13 -20.24 19.45
CA VAL A 44 8.23 -20.57 20.58
C VAL A 44 7.32 -21.77 20.31
N GLY A 45 7.48 -22.45 19.17
CA GLY A 45 6.70 -23.64 18.81
C GLY A 45 5.21 -23.38 18.62
N GLN A 46 4.81 -22.12 18.38
CA GLN A 46 3.43 -21.81 18.02
C GLN A 46 3.14 -22.37 16.62
N PRO A 47 2.03 -23.12 16.44
CA PRO A 47 1.62 -23.52 15.11
C PRO A 47 1.34 -22.26 14.29
N ALA A 48 1.81 -22.23 13.05
CA ALA A 48 1.52 -21.17 12.08
C ALA A 48 -0.01 -21.08 11.92
N GLY A 49 -0.63 -20.23 12.74
CA GLY A 49 -2.08 -20.19 12.93
C GLY A 49 -2.82 -19.37 11.88
N ASP A 50 -2.08 -18.62 11.06
CA ASP A 50 -2.65 -17.76 10.03
C ASP A 50 -2.01 -18.08 8.69
N ALA A 51 -2.66 -18.97 7.92
CA ALA A 51 -2.37 -19.21 6.51
C ALA A 51 -2.21 -17.93 5.64
N PRO A 52 -2.82 -16.78 5.99
CA PRO A 52 -2.53 -15.50 5.32
C PRO A 52 -1.11 -14.94 5.55
N LEU A 53 -0.53 -15.11 6.74
CA LEU A 53 0.77 -14.51 7.08
C LEU A 53 1.95 -15.28 6.46
N ASP A 54 1.79 -16.58 6.24
CA ASP A 54 2.79 -17.38 5.52
C ASP A 54 2.90 -16.98 4.04
N ARG A 55 1.83 -16.46 3.45
CA ARG A 55 1.77 -15.97 2.06
C ARG A 55 2.10 -14.49 1.92
N ALA A 56 2.14 -13.76 3.03
CA ALA A 56 2.41 -12.34 3.01
C ALA A 56 3.78 -11.97 2.38
N PRO A 57 4.87 -12.76 2.53
CA PRO A 57 6.13 -12.46 1.82
C PRO A 57 5.99 -12.50 0.29
N GLU A 58 5.26 -13.48 -0.24
CA GLU A 58 4.99 -13.59 -1.69
C GLU A 58 4.14 -12.42 -2.18
N LEU A 59 3.13 -12.01 -1.39
CA LEU A 59 2.31 -10.85 -1.69
C LEU A 59 3.14 -9.55 -1.70
N ILE A 60 3.99 -9.34 -0.71
CA ILE A 60 4.88 -8.17 -0.63
C ILE A 60 5.80 -8.11 -1.85
N ALA A 61 6.41 -9.25 -2.21
CA ALA A 61 7.27 -9.35 -3.39
C ALA A 61 6.51 -9.04 -4.68
N LYS A 62 5.28 -9.56 -4.82
CA LYS A 62 4.42 -9.31 -5.98
C LYS A 62 4.04 -7.84 -6.11
N VAL A 63 3.67 -7.19 -5.00
CA VAL A 63 3.33 -5.76 -5.01
C VAL A 63 4.55 -4.92 -5.38
N ARG A 64 5.74 -5.21 -4.82
CA ARG A 64 6.99 -4.52 -5.17
C ARG A 64 7.32 -4.67 -6.66
N ASP A 65 7.18 -5.87 -7.22
CA ASP A 65 7.40 -6.17 -8.64
C ASP A 65 6.43 -5.42 -9.57
N MET A 66 5.21 -5.14 -9.11
CA MET A 66 4.25 -4.32 -9.86
C MET A 66 4.51 -2.82 -9.70
N VAL A 67 5.00 -2.36 -8.55
CA VAL A 67 5.29 -0.93 -8.31
C VAL A 67 6.55 -0.48 -9.04
N GLY A 68 7.62 -1.28 -9.02
CA GLY A 68 8.90 -0.94 -9.66
C GLY A 68 8.81 -0.51 -11.14
N PRO A 69 8.11 -1.25 -12.02
CA PRO A 69 7.92 -0.88 -13.43
C PRO A 69 6.77 0.13 -13.65
N GLY A 70 6.00 0.48 -12.61
CA GLY A 70 4.86 1.38 -12.71
C GLY A 70 3.53 0.73 -13.12
N ASP A 71 3.45 -0.60 -13.11
CA ASP A 71 2.20 -1.35 -13.36
C ASP A 71 1.17 -1.15 -12.23
N LEU A 72 1.67 -0.84 -11.03
CA LEU A 72 0.90 -0.40 -9.87
C LEU A 72 1.51 0.91 -9.35
N GLY A 73 0.68 1.88 -9.00
CA GLY A 73 1.15 3.10 -8.36
C GLY A 73 0.29 3.49 -7.18
N TYR A 74 0.84 4.36 -6.34
CA TYR A 74 0.18 4.91 -5.18
C TYR A 74 0.11 6.43 -5.33
N TRP A 75 -1.10 6.98 -5.41
CA TRP A 75 -1.32 8.41 -5.61
C TRP A 75 -2.08 9.03 -4.45
N LEU A 76 -1.62 10.20 -4.03
CA LEU A 76 -2.34 11.08 -3.12
C LEU A 76 -2.99 12.18 -3.94
N PHE A 77 -4.29 12.38 -3.75
CA PHE A 77 -5.06 13.43 -4.42
C PHE A 77 -5.45 14.48 -3.40
N VAL A 78 -5.16 15.74 -3.71
CA VAL A 78 -5.67 16.88 -2.95
C VAL A 78 -6.77 17.52 -3.79
N GLY A 79 -7.94 17.69 -3.18
CA GLY A 79 -9.08 18.30 -3.84
C GLY A 79 -9.77 19.30 -2.94
N GLU A 80 -10.17 20.43 -3.52
CA GLU A 80 -10.96 21.45 -2.84
C GLU A 80 -12.43 21.23 -3.12
N LYS A 81 -13.25 21.21 -2.08
CA LYS A 81 -14.70 21.09 -2.26
C LYS A 81 -15.25 22.41 -2.78
N ASN A 82 -15.97 22.35 -3.89
CA ASN A 82 -16.69 23.50 -4.40
C ASN A 82 -17.85 23.79 -3.44
N SER A 83 -17.64 24.68 -2.47
CA SER A 83 -18.72 25.18 -1.62
C SER A 83 -19.63 26.08 -2.47
N PRO A 84 -20.95 25.86 -2.50
CA PRO A 84 -21.85 26.85 -3.06
C PRO A 84 -21.73 28.13 -2.23
N ALA A 85 -21.47 29.25 -2.91
CA ALA A 85 -21.53 30.59 -2.33
C ALA A 85 -22.96 30.98 -1.94
#